data_AF-A0A318CZQ6-F1
#
_entry.id   AF-A0A318CZQ6-F1
#
_cell.length_a   1.000
_cell.length_b   1.000
_cell.length_c   1.000
_cell.angle_alpha   90.00
_cell.angle_beta   90.00
_cell.angle_gamma   90.00
#
_symmetry.space_group_name_H-M   'P 1'
#
loop_
_entity.id
_entity.type
_entity.pdbx_description
1 polymer ?
#
loop_
_entity_poly.entity_id
_entity_poly.type
_entity_poly.pdbx_seq_one_letter_code
_entity_poly.pdbx_strand_id
1 'polypeptide(L)' 'MLLASQNHLNNEPYLRQRIYITLLISLQFFLVLAFSATEIIIFYVIFEATLIPTLIIITR' A
#
# COMPACT_ATOMS: atom_id res chain seq x y z
N MET A 1 -7.93 -4.39 -4.30
CA MET A 1 -8.08 -4.43 -2.82
C MET A 1 -9.16 -3.48 -2.31
N LEU A 2 -9.32 -2.30 -2.91
CA LEU A 2 -10.25 -1.25 -2.44
C LEU A 2 -11.71 -1.72 -2.23
N LEU A 3 -12.33 -2.39 -3.22
CA LEU A 3 -13.71 -2.90 -3.10
C LEU A 3 -13.88 -3.95 -1.99
N ALA A 4 -12.87 -4.82 -1.80
CA ALA A 4 -12.92 -5.85 -0.76
C ALA A 4 -12.81 -5.25 0.65
N SER A 5 -12.06 -4.15 0.81
CA SER A 5 -11.89 -3.48 2.12
C SER A 5 -13.01 -2.49 2.47
N GLN A 6 -13.87 -2.10 1.52
CA GLN A 6 -14.92 -1.09 1.75
C GLN A 6 -15.86 -1.44 2.91
N ASN A 7 -16.37 -2.68 2.95
CA ASN A 7 -17.29 -3.11 4.01
C ASN A 7 -16.62 -3.10 5.40
N HIS A 8 -15.34 -3.44 5.46
CA HIS A 8 -14.60 -3.46 6.74
C HIS A 8 -14.29 -2.05 7.25
N LEU A 9 -14.03 -1.11 6.34
CA LEU A 9 -13.68 0.28 6.67
C LEU A 9 -14.90 1.16 6.98
N ASN A 10 -16.12 0.74 6.63
CA ASN A 10 -17.33 1.55 6.80
C ASN A 10 -17.60 1.98 8.25
N ASN A 11 -17.16 1.18 9.24
CA ASN A 11 -17.34 1.48 10.65
C ASN A 11 -16.21 2.35 11.24
N GLU A 12 -15.13 2.57 10.49
CA GLU A 12 -14.01 3.40 10.93
C GLU A 12 -14.29 4.88 10.66
N PRO A 13 -13.77 5.81 11.49
CA PRO A 13 -13.89 7.23 11.24
C PRO A 13 -13.27 7.62 9.90
N TYR A 14 -13.86 8.62 9.24
CA TYR A 14 -13.49 9.07 7.90
C TYR A 14 -11.98 9.31 7.69
N LEU A 15 -11.28 9.82 8.71
CA LEU A 15 -9.84 10.02 8.66
C LEU A 15 -9.06 8.70 8.46
N ARG A 16 -9.46 7.63 9.16
CA ARG A 16 -8.80 6.32 9.05
C ARG A 16 -9.12 5.65 7.71
N GLN A 17 -10.34 5.80 7.22
CA GLN A 17 -10.69 5.36 5.86
C GLN A 17 -9.80 6.02 4.81
N ARG A 18 -9.59 7.35 4.89
CA ARG A 18 -8.69 8.08 4.01
C ARG A 18 -7.26 7.57 4.10
N ILE A 19 -6.72 7.41 5.32
CA ILE A 19 -5.36 6.90 5.53
C ILE A 19 -5.19 5.52 4.91
N TYR A 20 -6.16 4.60 5.11
CA TYR A 20 -6.11 3.26 4.55
C TYR A 20 -6.11 3.29 3.01
N ILE A 21 -6.95 4.14 2.40
CA ILE A 21 -6.97 4.32 0.94
C ILE A 21 -5.63 4.89 0.45
N THR A 22 -5.05 5.87 1.13
CA THR A 22 -3.74 6.43 0.78
C THR A 22 -2.63 5.38 0.88
N LEU A 23 -2.66 4.50 1.89
CA LEU A 23 -1.71 3.39 2.02
C LEU A 23 -1.85 2.38 0.89
N LEU A 24 -3.08 2.01 0.50
CA LEU A 24 -3.31 1.14 -0.65
C LEU A 24 -2.81 1.74 -1.96
N ILE A 25 -3.02 3.05 -2.17
CA ILE A 25 -2.51 3.76 -3.36
C ILE A 25 -0.97 3.78 -3.36
N SER A 26 -0.35 4.07 -2.21
CA SER A 26 1.11 4.05 -2.07
C SER A 26 1.69 2.67 -2.32
N LEU A 27 1.05 1.61 -1.81
CA LEU A 27 1.45 0.23 -2.07
C LEU A 27 1.37 -0.11 -3.56
N GLN A 28 0.28 0.26 -4.23
CA GLN A 28 0.14 0.07 -5.67
C GLN A 28 1.21 0.85 -6.45
N PHE A 29 1.53 2.07 -6.04
CA PHE A 29 2.55 2.90 -6.66
C PHE A 29 3.95 2.26 -6.56
N PHE A 30 4.35 1.78 -5.38
CA PHE A 30 5.63 1.08 -5.21
C PHE A 30 5.70 -0.21 -6.02
N LEU A 31 4.62 -1.00 -6.09
CA LEU A 31 4.62 -2.22 -6.91
C LEU A 31 4.81 -1.91 -8.40
N VAL A 32 4.11 -0.90 -8.93
CA VAL A 32 4.29 -0.47 -10.32
C VAL A 32 5.74 -0.02 -10.56
N LEU A 33 6.31 0.76 -9.65
CA LEU A 33 7.70 1.18 -9.73
C LEU A 33 8.68 -0.01 -9.68
N ALA A 34 8.47 -0.97 -8.79
CA ALA A 34 9.31 -2.16 -8.67
C ALA A 34 9.32 -2.97 -9.97
N PHE A 35 8.15 -3.23 -10.56
CA PHE A 35 8.06 -3.96 -11.83
C PHE A 35 8.55 -3.16 -13.04
N SER A 36 8.69 -1.83 -12.92
CA SER A 36 9.30 -0.99 -13.94
C SER A 36 10.82 -0.82 -13.81
N ALA A 37 11.43 -1.27 -12.71
CA ALA A 37 12.84 -1.07 -12.44
C ALA A 37 13.72 -1.92 -13.38
N THR A 38 14.70 -1.27 -14.02
CA THR A 38 15.65 -1.95 -14.93
C THR A 38 16.85 -2.54 -14.19
N GLU A 39 17.23 -1.95 -13.06
CA GLU A 39 18.37 -2.37 -12.24
C GLU A 39 17.94 -3.16 -11.02
N ILE A 40 18.66 -4.24 -10.71
CA ILE A 40 18.34 -5.16 -9.60
C ILE A 40 18.35 -4.44 -8.25
N ILE A 41 19.26 -3.48 -8.05
CA ILE A 41 19.35 -2.71 -6.80
C ILE A 41 18.15 -1.77 -6.65
N ILE A 42 17.71 -1.12 -7.73
CA ILE A 42 16.54 -0.24 -7.71
C ILE A 42 15.26 -1.06 -7.48
N PHE A 43 15.16 -2.22 -8.13
CA PHE A 43 14.12 -3.20 -7.84
C PHE A 43 14.09 -3.56 -6.34
N TYR A 44 15.24 -3.94 -5.77
CA TYR A 44 15.34 -4.33 -4.36
C TYR A 44 14.88 -3.22 -3.40
N VAL A 45 15.36 -1.98 -3.60
CA VAL A 45 14.99 -0.85 -2.74
C VAL A 45 13.50 -0.56 -2.79
N ILE A 46 12.91 -0.53 -3.99
CA ILE A 46 11.48 -0.25 -4.16
C ILE A 46 10.63 -1.42 -3.66
N PHE A 47 11.11 -2.66 -3.86
CA PHE A 47 10.47 -3.85 -3.34
C PHE A 47 10.42 -3.84 -1.81
N GLU A 48 11.53 -3.56 -1.12
CA GLU A 48 11.58 -3.40 0.34
C GLU A 48 10.71 -2.23 0.82
N ALA A 49 10.64 -1.14 0.05
CA ALA A 49 9.76 -0.01 0.38
C ALA A 49 8.27 -0.39 0.44
N THR A 50 7.84 -1.46 -0.24
CA THR A 50 6.46 -1.98 -0.13
C THR A 50 6.15 -2.57 1.26
N LEU A 51 7.16 -2.93 2.06
CA LEU A 51 6.98 -3.47 3.41
C LEU A 51 6.38 -2.45 4.38
N ILE A 52 6.65 -1.16 4.18
CA ILE A 52 6.15 -0.09 5.05
C ILE A 52 4.60 0.00 4.98
N PRO A 53 3.98 0.24 3.81
CA PRO A 53 2.53 0.31 3.73
C PRO A 53 1.86 -1.04 4.02
N THR A 54 2.46 -2.18 3.67
CA THR A 54 1.89 -3.50 4.02
C THR A 54 1.84 -3.73 5.53
N LEU A 55 2.93 -3.45 6.25
CA LEU A 55 2.96 -3.61 7.72
C LEU A 55 1.94 -2.70 8.40
N ILE A 56 1.79 -1.45 7.95
CA ILE A 56 0.81 -0.52 8.50
C ILE A 56 -0.63 -1.03 8.24
N ILE A 57 -0.89 -1.64 7.08
CA ILE A 57 -2.20 -2.21 6.75
C ILE A 57 -2.50 -3.45 7.60
N ILE A 58 -1.54 -4.35 7.84
CA ILE A 58 -1.77 -5.61 8.58
C ILE A 58 -1.91 -5.38 10.08
N THR A 59 -1.20 -4.39 10.63
CA THR A 59 -1.23 -4.07 12.07
C THR A 59 -2.41 -3.19 12.49
N ARG A 60 -3.25 -2.79 11.53
CA ARG A 60 -4.45 -1.98 11.73
C ARG A 60 -5.69 -2.81 11.49
#